data_AF-A0A7S1NWT8-F1
#
_entry.id   AF-A0A7S1NWT8-F1
#
_cell.length_a   1.000
_cell.length_b   1.000
_cell.length_c   1.000
_cell.angle_alpha   90.00
_cell.angle_beta   90.00
_cell.angle_gamma   90.00
#
_symmetry.space_group_name_H-M   'P 1'
#
loop_
_entity.id
_entity.type
_entity.pdbx_description
1 polymer ?
#
loop_
_entity_poly.entity_id
_entity_poly.type
_entity_poly.pdbx_seq_one_letter_code
_entity_poly.pdbx_strand_id
1 'polypeptide(L)'
;FLDRADLVRFQRGPEKDALGALSGVLQQQGPAFAASGCLMPPTHSFESLLAFLKDNIKGRSHHCHDVDRVGAELEKWYPRRREYEKYIHWDRENPAKYTRNLVFSNEHMDVLLMCWPPGSRSSIHCHDESSCWVALVEGEVTEVHYKMPLVDRKFVALEMRSPTG
;
A
#
# COMPACT_ATOMS: atom_id res chain seq x y z
N PHE A 1 20.90 32.57 13.98
CA PHE A 1 20.06 33.59 14.64
C PHE A 1 20.24 34.89 13.89
N LEU A 2 19.15 35.61 13.56
CA LEU A 2 19.23 36.92 12.90
C LEU A 2 19.99 37.90 13.79
N ASP A 3 20.89 38.70 13.23
CA ASP A 3 21.54 39.78 13.97
C ASP A 3 20.52 40.85 14.37
N ARG A 4 20.80 41.60 15.43
CA ARG A 4 19.90 42.64 15.96
C ARG A 4 19.60 43.72 14.91
N ALA A 5 20.57 44.05 14.06
CA ALA A 5 20.38 44.99 12.97
C ALA A 5 19.38 44.46 11.91
N ASP A 6 19.48 43.17 11.58
CA ASP A 6 18.58 42.51 10.62
C ASP A 6 17.15 42.41 11.18
N LEU A 7 17.00 42.11 12.47
CA LEU A 7 15.69 42.09 13.13
C LEU A 7 15.03 43.48 13.08
N VAL A 8 15.78 44.54 13.36
CA VAL A 8 15.27 45.91 13.29
C VAL A 8 14.89 46.29 11.86
N ARG A 9 15.69 45.88 10.86
CA ARG A 9 15.38 46.11 9.44
C ARG A 9 14.10 45.38 9.03
N PHE A 10 13.91 44.15 9.48
CA PHE A 10 12.70 43.35 9.22
C PHE A 10 11.45 44.00 9.83
N GLN A 11 11.53 44.39 11.11
CA GLN A 11 10.42 45.03 11.84
C GLN A 11 10.00 46.37 11.23
N ARG A 12 10.95 47.12 10.66
CA ARG A 12 10.68 48.45 10.08
C ARG A 12 10.12 48.43 8.66
N GLY A 13 10.32 47.34 7.91
CA GLY A 13 9.88 47.25 6.52
C GLY A 13 9.00 46.01 6.31
N PRO A 14 9.60 44.84 6.04
CA PRO A 14 8.87 43.62 5.68
C PRO A 14 7.69 43.28 6.59
N GLU A 15 7.87 43.35 7.92
CA GLU A 15 6.81 43.03 8.87
C GLU A 15 5.68 44.06 8.84
N LYS A 16 6.03 45.34 8.77
CA LYS A 16 5.07 46.44 8.69
C LYS A 16 4.27 46.40 7.40
N ASP A 17 4.91 46.10 6.27
CA ASP A 17 4.27 45.99 4.96
C ASP A 17 3.32 44.79 4.93
N ALA A 18 3.75 43.65 5.48
CA ALA A 18 2.92 42.45 5.59
C ALA A 18 1.69 42.69 6.49
N LEU A 19 1.86 43.30 7.66
CA LEU A 19 0.75 43.63 8.55
C LEU A 19 -0.19 44.66 7.93
N GLY A 20 0.33 45.64 7.18
CA GLY A 20 -0.46 46.59 6.42
C GLY A 20 -1.34 45.92 5.37
N ALA A 21 -0.77 45.01 4.57
CA ALA A 21 -1.52 44.25 3.57
C ALA A 21 -2.58 43.33 4.21
N LEU A 22 -2.28 42.76 5.37
CA LEU A 22 -3.18 41.85 6.08
C LEU A 22 -4.28 42.55 6.89
N SER A 23 -4.13 43.85 7.19
CA SER A 23 -5.08 44.61 8.00
C SER A 23 -6.50 44.68 7.42
N GLY A 24 -6.65 44.59 6.10
CA GLY A 24 -7.95 44.52 5.42
C GLY A 24 -8.54 43.10 5.33
N VAL A 25 -7.75 42.08 5.67
CA VAL A 25 -8.12 40.65 5.60
C VAL A 25 -8.44 40.11 7.00
N LEU A 26 -7.72 40.56 8.02
CA LEU A 26 -7.89 40.14 9.40
C LEU A 26 -8.99 40.97 10.08
N GLN A 27 -10.20 40.43 10.17
CA GLN A 27 -11.30 41.05 10.94
C GLN A 27 -10.98 41.03 12.45
N GLN A 28 -10.40 42.12 12.98
CA GLN A 28 -10.37 42.56 14.40
C GLN A 28 -9.98 41.54 15.51
N GLN A 29 -9.70 40.30 15.17
CA GLN A 29 -9.16 39.27 16.03
C GLN A 29 -7.85 38.84 15.38
N GLY A 30 -6.81 38.67 16.21
CA GLY A 30 -5.47 38.30 15.74
C GLY A 30 -5.50 37.07 14.82
N PRO A 31 -4.41 36.79 14.09
CA PRO A 31 -4.37 35.69 13.13
C PRO A 31 -4.81 34.37 13.80
N ALA A 32 -6.01 33.91 13.45
CA ALA A 32 -6.58 32.66 13.93
C ALA A 32 -6.58 31.68 12.76
N PHE A 33 -5.66 30.72 12.80
CA PHE A 33 -5.69 29.60 11.88
C PHE A 33 -6.60 28.52 12.48
N ALA A 34 -7.78 28.33 11.90
CA ALA A 34 -8.64 27.21 12.22
C ALA A 34 -8.48 26.14 11.14
N ALA A 35 -7.71 25.10 11.44
CA ALA A 35 -7.73 23.87 10.66
C ALA A 35 -8.88 22.99 11.17
N SER A 36 -10.00 23.00 10.46
CA SER A 36 -11.08 22.02 10.65
C SER A 36 -11.04 21.04 9.49
N GLY A 37 -10.80 19.77 9.80
CA GLY A 37 -10.66 18.69 8.84
C GLY A 37 -9.33 17.93 9.02
N CYS A 38 -9.39 16.62 8.87
CA CYS A 38 -8.18 15.82 8.74
C CYS A 38 -7.62 16.08 7.34
N LEU A 39 -6.52 16.83 7.23
CA LEU A 39 -5.80 17.05 5.96
C LEU A 39 -5.31 15.75 5.33
N MET A 40 -5.33 14.65 6.09
CA MET A 40 -5.00 13.31 5.63
C MET A 40 -6.29 12.51 5.44
N PRO A 41 -6.50 11.83 4.29
CA PRO A 41 -7.55 10.81 4.22
C PRO A 41 -7.36 9.78 5.35
N PRO A 42 -8.40 9.04 5.75
CA PRO A 42 -8.25 7.94 6.69
C PRO A 42 -7.31 6.90 6.09
N THR A 43 -6.03 6.94 6.48
CA THR A 43 -5.00 6.00 6.02
C THR A 43 -4.78 4.90 7.05
N HIS A 44 -4.56 3.68 6.59
CA HIS A 44 -4.14 2.58 7.45
C HIS A 44 -2.66 2.68 7.83
N SER A 45 -2.31 2.20 9.03
CA SER A 45 -0.99 1.62 9.29
C SER A 45 -1.03 0.14 8.89
N PHE A 46 0.12 -0.50 8.72
CA PHE A 46 0.12 -1.94 8.43
C PHE A 46 -0.63 -2.74 9.52
N GLU A 47 -0.50 -2.35 10.79
CA GLU A 47 -1.19 -2.99 11.90
C GLU A 47 -2.72 -2.82 11.81
N SER A 48 -3.22 -1.61 11.55
CA SER A 48 -4.66 -1.38 11.46
C SER A 48 -5.27 -2.01 10.21
N LEU A 49 -4.53 -2.05 9.10
CA LEU A 49 -4.91 -2.82 7.92
C LEU A 49 -4.98 -4.31 8.25
N LEU A 50 -3.94 -4.87 8.87
CA LEU A 50 -3.91 -6.30 9.21
C LEU A 50 -5.06 -6.68 10.16
N ALA A 51 -5.42 -5.81 11.10
CA ALA A 51 -6.60 -5.98 11.95
C ALA A 51 -7.89 -6.01 11.11
N PHE A 52 -8.07 -5.04 10.21
CA PHE A 52 -9.21 -5.02 9.29
C PHE A 52 -9.29 -6.31 8.45
N LEU A 53 -8.18 -6.75 7.86
CA LEU A 53 -8.12 -7.97 7.04
C LEU A 53 -8.53 -9.21 7.84
N LYS A 54 -8.04 -9.35 9.08
CA LYS A 54 -8.41 -10.47 9.97
C LYS A 54 -9.90 -10.54 10.26
N ASP A 55 -10.55 -9.39 10.40
CA ASP A 55 -11.97 -9.30 10.72
C ASP A 55 -12.85 -9.53 9.50
N ASN A 56 -12.40 -9.14 8.30
CA ASN A 56 -13.23 -9.09 7.10
C ASN A 56 -12.96 -10.21 6.07
N ILE A 57 -11.77 -10.83 6.09
CA ILE A 57 -11.47 -11.96 5.21
C ILE A 57 -11.79 -13.27 5.94
N LYS A 58 -12.83 -13.94 5.48
CA LYS A 58 -13.33 -15.20 6.04
C LYS A 58 -13.68 -16.19 4.93
N GLY A 59 -13.78 -17.46 5.32
CA GLY A 59 -14.23 -18.56 4.47
C GLY A 59 -13.12 -19.23 3.67
N ARG A 60 -13.50 -19.92 2.59
CA ARG A 60 -12.61 -20.77 1.76
C ARG A 60 -12.54 -20.36 0.29
N SER A 61 -13.33 -19.36 -0.13
CA SER A 61 -13.31 -18.85 -1.50
C SER A 61 -13.60 -17.35 -1.54
N HIS A 62 -13.38 -16.75 -2.70
CA HIS A 62 -13.64 -15.34 -2.99
C HIS A 62 -15.12 -14.92 -2.86
N HIS A 63 -16.04 -15.87 -2.75
CA HIS A 63 -17.46 -15.59 -2.48
C HIS A 63 -17.78 -15.42 -0.99
N CYS A 64 -16.85 -15.73 -0.09
CA CYS A 64 -17.09 -15.72 1.36
C CYS A 64 -16.79 -14.37 2.03
N HIS A 65 -16.29 -13.39 1.30
CA HIS A 65 -15.96 -12.07 1.80
C HIS A 65 -16.12 -11.02 0.68
N ASP A 66 -16.16 -9.74 1.07
CA ASP A 66 -16.34 -8.63 0.15
C ASP A 66 -15.00 -8.27 -0.51
N VAL A 67 -14.80 -8.72 -1.74
CA VAL A 67 -13.53 -8.58 -2.45
C VAL A 67 -13.20 -7.12 -2.75
N ASP A 68 -14.20 -6.36 -3.17
CA ASP A 68 -14.07 -4.96 -3.56
C ASP A 68 -13.77 -4.08 -2.34
N ARG A 69 -14.45 -4.33 -1.22
CA ARG A 69 -14.19 -3.61 0.03
C ARG A 69 -12.79 -3.86 0.57
N VAL A 70 -12.30 -5.09 0.52
CA VAL A 70 -10.93 -5.40 0.92
C VAL A 70 -9.92 -4.65 0.05
N GLY A 71 -10.13 -4.62 -1.27
CA GLY A 71 -9.30 -3.82 -2.18
C GLY A 71 -9.30 -2.34 -1.81
N ALA A 72 -10.48 -1.76 -1.55
CA ALA A 72 -10.62 -0.36 -1.18
C ALA A 72 -9.94 0.00 0.16
N GLU A 73 -9.95 -0.89 1.16
CA GLU A 73 -9.20 -0.65 2.41
C GLU A 73 -7.69 -0.85 2.23
N LEU A 74 -7.27 -1.79 1.38
CA LEU A 74 -5.86 -1.99 1.06
C LEU A 74 -5.25 -0.74 0.42
N GLU A 75 -5.97 -0.08 -0.49
CA GLU A 75 -5.55 1.18 -1.15
C GLU A 75 -5.32 2.33 -0.17
N LYS A 76 -5.94 2.31 1.01
CA LYS A 76 -5.75 3.33 2.05
C LYS A 76 -4.49 3.11 2.87
N TRP A 77 -3.81 1.98 2.72
CA TRP A 77 -2.53 1.74 3.37
C TRP A 77 -1.40 2.35 2.55
N TYR A 78 -0.68 3.30 3.15
CA TYR A 78 0.57 3.82 2.58
C TYR A 78 1.76 3.11 3.23
N PRO A 79 2.49 2.24 2.51
CA PRO A 79 3.54 1.42 3.10
C PRO A 79 4.67 2.25 3.68
N ARG A 80 5.10 1.90 4.90
CA ARG A 80 6.24 2.53 5.58
C ARG A 80 7.28 1.46 5.87
N ARG A 81 8.54 1.67 5.47
CA ARG A 81 9.61 0.67 5.60
C ARG A 81 9.68 0.00 6.97
N ARG A 82 9.62 0.80 8.04
CA ARG A 82 9.61 0.32 9.44
C ARG A 82 8.51 -0.71 9.77
N GLU A 83 7.42 -0.73 9.02
CA GLU A 83 6.28 -1.63 9.24
C GLU A 83 6.54 -3.03 8.65
N TYR A 84 7.35 -3.14 7.58
CA TYR A 84 7.57 -4.39 6.85
C TYR A 84 9.03 -4.87 6.80
N GLU A 85 10.02 -4.04 7.15
CA GLU A 85 11.45 -4.34 6.94
C GLU A 85 11.93 -5.62 7.63
N LYS A 86 11.35 -5.95 8.79
CA LYS A 86 11.68 -7.16 9.55
C LYS A 86 11.33 -8.46 8.82
N TYR A 87 10.45 -8.40 7.82
CA TYR A 87 10.05 -9.55 7.00
C TYR A 87 10.86 -9.65 5.69
N ILE A 88 11.78 -8.71 5.44
CA ILE A 88 12.63 -8.75 4.24
C ILE A 88 13.69 -9.84 4.45
N HIS A 89 13.50 -10.97 3.79
CA HIS A 89 14.50 -12.04 3.74
C HIS A 89 14.80 -12.40 2.29
N TRP A 90 16.06 -12.24 1.91
CA TRP A 90 16.59 -12.61 0.60
C TRP A 90 17.19 -14.01 0.63
N ASP A 91 17.12 -14.71 -0.49
CA ASP A 91 17.82 -15.98 -0.67
C ASP A 91 19.32 -15.69 -0.89
N ARG A 92 20.14 -16.02 0.10
CA ARG A 92 21.60 -15.79 0.05
C ARG A 92 22.32 -16.76 -0.88
N GLU A 93 21.74 -17.94 -1.10
CA GLU A 93 22.33 -18.98 -1.95
C GLU A 93 21.94 -18.78 -3.41
N ASN A 94 20.77 -18.22 -3.67
CA ASN A 94 20.29 -17.89 -5.01
C ASN A 94 19.82 -16.43 -5.14
N PRO A 95 20.75 -15.48 -5.41
CA PRO A 95 20.43 -14.05 -5.48
C PRO A 95 19.47 -13.65 -6.61
N ALA A 96 19.22 -14.51 -7.59
CA ALA A 96 18.30 -14.24 -8.71
C ALA A 96 16.87 -14.72 -8.46
N LYS A 97 16.65 -15.47 -7.36
CA LYS A 97 15.36 -16.06 -7.01
C LYS A 97 14.56 -15.13 -6.10
N TYR A 98 13.29 -14.93 -6.44
CA TYR A 98 12.38 -14.20 -5.57
C TYR A 98 12.01 -15.03 -4.33
N THR A 99 11.75 -14.36 -3.21
CA THR A 99 11.36 -15.00 -1.95
C THR A 99 9.92 -14.67 -1.57
N ARG A 100 9.32 -15.53 -0.74
CA ARG A 100 7.98 -15.39 -0.18
C ARG A 100 8.08 -15.47 1.33
N ASN A 101 8.00 -14.33 2.00
CA ASN A 101 8.22 -14.23 3.44
C ASN A 101 6.88 -14.11 4.15
N LEU A 102 6.55 -15.07 5.01
CA LEU A 102 5.27 -15.08 5.72
C LEU A 102 5.22 -13.96 6.76
N VAL A 103 4.18 -13.12 6.67
CA VAL A 103 3.92 -12.02 7.61
C VAL A 103 2.84 -12.42 8.62
N PHE A 104 1.76 -13.04 8.13
CA PHE A 104 0.65 -13.53 8.93
C PHE A 104 -0.04 -14.69 8.21
N SER A 105 -0.57 -15.65 8.98
CA SER A 105 -1.35 -16.78 8.48
C SER A 105 -2.46 -17.12 9.46
N ASN A 106 -3.63 -17.50 8.96
CA ASN A 106 -4.70 -18.18 9.69
C ASN A 106 -5.46 -19.13 8.75
N GLU A 107 -6.57 -19.69 9.20
CA GLU A 107 -7.41 -20.60 8.41
C GLU A 107 -8.10 -19.97 7.19
N HIS A 108 -8.00 -18.65 7.00
CA HIS A 108 -8.70 -17.90 5.95
C HIS A 108 -7.77 -17.20 4.97
N MET A 109 -6.56 -16.80 5.39
CA MET A 109 -5.66 -16.01 4.56
C MET A 109 -4.20 -16.16 4.96
N ASP A 110 -3.33 -15.95 3.98
CA ASP A 110 -1.90 -15.72 4.16
C ASP A 110 -1.55 -14.31 3.68
N VAL A 111 -0.79 -13.59 4.49
CA VAL A 111 -0.18 -12.31 4.13
C VAL A 111 1.32 -12.54 3.95
N LEU A 112 1.83 -12.25 2.77
CA LEU A 112 3.22 -12.48 2.40
C LEU A 112 3.90 -11.16 2.00
N LEU A 113 5.15 -10.99 2.40
CA LEU A 113 6.06 -10.02 1.79
C LEU A 113 6.94 -10.73 0.77
N MET A 114 6.80 -10.40 -0.50
CA MET A 114 7.61 -10.98 -1.57
C MET A 114 8.78 -10.07 -1.91
N CYS A 115 9.98 -10.61 -2.01
CA CYS A 115 11.17 -9.87 -2.42
C CYS A 115 11.61 -10.33 -3.80
N TRP A 116 11.64 -9.41 -4.77
CA TRP A 116 11.93 -9.69 -6.17
C TRP A 116 13.28 -9.06 -6.56
N PRO A 117 14.32 -9.88 -6.79
CA PRO A 117 15.56 -9.37 -7.38
C PRO A 117 15.30 -8.75 -8.77
N PRO A 118 16.13 -7.80 -9.22
CA PRO A 118 16.00 -7.22 -10.55
C PRO A 118 16.00 -8.29 -11.64
N GLY A 119 15.01 -8.23 -12.53
CA GLY A 119 14.85 -9.19 -13.64
C GLY A 119 14.19 -10.52 -13.26
N SER A 120 13.84 -10.76 -11.99
CA SER A 120 13.03 -11.91 -11.61
C SER A 120 11.61 -11.83 -12.19
N ARG A 121 11.01 -13.00 -12.44
CA ARG A 121 9.63 -13.12 -12.93
C ARG A 121 8.96 -14.33 -12.29
N SER A 122 7.63 -14.26 -12.12
CA SER A 122 6.81 -15.42 -11.82
C SER A 122 6.57 -16.25 -13.09
N SER A 123 6.14 -17.50 -12.90
CA SER A 123 5.44 -18.24 -13.95
C SER A 123 4.06 -17.62 -14.20
N ILE A 124 3.47 -17.89 -15.35
CA ILE A 124 2.03 -17.64 -15.56
C ILE A 124 1.27 -18.60 -14.64
N HIS A 125 0.36 -18.08 -13.83
CA HIS A 125 -0.43 -18.85 -12.86
C HIS A 125 -1.82 -18.23 -12.65
N CYS A 126 -2.74 -19.02 -12.10
CA CYS A 126 -4.06 -18.59 -11.67
C CYS A 126 -4.18 -18.81 -10.15
N HIS A 127 -5.10 -18.09 -9.51
CA HIS A 127 -5.39 -18.18 -8.07
C HIS A 127 -6.69 -18.96 -7.78
N ASP A 128 -7.29 -19.55 -8.82
CA ASP A 128 -8.48 -20.41 -8.75
C ASP A 128 -9.62 -19.76 -7.94
N GLU A 129 -10.15 -20.44 -6.93
CA GLU A 129 -11.24 -19.94 -6.07
C GLU A 129 -10.78 -18.94 -4.99
N SER A 130 -9.47 -18.67 -4.87
CA SER A 130 -8.91 -17.78 -3.84
C SER A 130 -8.82 -16.34 -4.32
N SER A 131 -9.18 -15.40 -3.44
CA SER A 131 -8.91 -13.97 -3.66
C SER A 131 -7.43 -13.68 -3.49
N CYS A 132 -6.88 -12.81 -4.36
CA CYS A 132 -5.49 -12.37 -4.31
C CYS A 132 -5.44 -10.86 -4.45
N TRP A 133 -4.74 -10.19 -3.54
CA TRP A 133 -4.43 -8.77 -3.64
C TRP A 133 -2.92 -8.57 -3.53
N VAL A 134 -2.41 -7.65 -4.34
CA VAL A 134 -1.00 -7.28 -4.36
C VAL A 134 -0.89 -5.78 -4.14
N ALA A 135 -0.12 -5.39 -3.13
CA ALA A 135 0.25 -4.00 -2.87
C ALA A 135 1.76 -3.85 -3.02
N LEU A 136 2.18 -2.84 -3.79
CA LEU A 136 3.60 -2.48 -3.92
C LEU A 136 4.05 -1.68 -2.71
N VAL A 137 5.06 -2.19 -2.00
CA VAL A 137 5.66 -1.50 -0.84
C VAL A 137 6.95 -0.78 -1.19
N GLU A 138 7.71 -1.28 -2.17
CA GLU A 138 8.97 -0.72 -2.64
C GLU A 138 9.28 -1.21 -4.06
N GLY A 139 9.85 -0.34 -4.90
CA GLY A 139 10.23 -0.67 -6.28
C GLY A 139 9.05 -0.66 -7.26
N GLU A 140 9.20 -1.42 -8.35
CA GLU A 140 8.26 -1.45 -9.46
C GLU A 140 8.07 -2.90 -9.95
N VAL A 141 6.84 -3.24 -10.36
CA VAL A 141 6.53 -4.52 -11.01
C VAL A 141 5.68 -4.26 -12.25
N THR A 142 5.79 -5.15 -13.23
CA THR A 142 4.88 -5.16 -14.37
C THR A 142 3.97 -6.38 -14.27
N GLU A 143 2.68 -6.14 -14.19
CA GLU A 143 1.67 -7.19 -14.24
C GLU A 143 1.14 -7.34 -15.66
N VAL A 144 1.04 -8.58 -16.15
CA VAL A 144 0.47 -8.90 -17.47
C VAL A 144 -0.65 -9.91 -17.28
N HIS A 145 -1.87 -9.52 -17.63
CA HIS A 145 -3.04 -10.39 -17.55
C HIS A 145 -3.21 -11.20 -18.83
N TYR A 146 -3.43 -12.51 -18.67
CA TYR A 146 -3.70 -13.43 -19.76
C TYR A 146 -5.15 -13.92 -19.68
N LYS A 147 -5.79 -14.08 -20.83
CA LYS A 147 -7.09 -14.77 -20.90
C LYS A 147 -6.87 -16.26 -20.66
N MET A 148 -7.84 -16.90 -20.03
CA MET A 148 -7.86 -18.36 -19.95
C MET A 148 -7.78 -18.96 -21.36
N PRO A 149 -6.96 -20.00 -21.57
CA PRO A 149 -6.82 -20.61 -22.87
C PRO A 149 -8.17 -21.18 -23.33
N LEU A 150 -8.48 -21.00 -24.62
CA LEU A 150 -9.65 -21.60 -25.26
C LEU A 150 -9.37 -23.09 -25.53
N VAL A 151 -9.23 -23.87 -24.46
CA VAL A 151 -9.09 -25.33 -24.51
C VAL A 151 -10.44 -25.97 -24.19
N ASP A 152 -10.74 -27.11 -24.83
CA ASP A 152 -11.92 -27.90 -24.51
C ASP A 152 -11.91 -28.20 -23.00
N ARG A 153 -13.01 -27.89 -22.30
CA ARG A 153 -13.16 -28.20 -20.87
C ARG A 153 -12.90 -29.68 -20.59
N LYS A 154 -13.19 -30.57 -21.56
CA LYS A 154 -12.86 -32.01 -21.45
C LYS A 154 -11.36 -32.27 -21.43
N PHE A 155 -10.58 -31.52 -22.22
CA PHE A 155 -9.12 -31.62 -22.22
C PHE A 155 -8.54 -31.13 -20.88
N VAL A 156 -8.99 -29.97 -20.38
CA VAL A 156 -8.53 -29.43 -19.09
C VAL A 156 -8.88 -30.37 -17.93
N ALA A 157 -10.12 -30.90 -17.92
CA ALA A 157 -10.55 -31.85 -16.89
C ALA A 157 -9.80 -33.18 -16.95
N LEU A 158 -9.41 -33.64 -18.15
CA LEU A 158 -8.61 -34.84 -18.35
C LEU A 158 -7.18 -34.64 -17.84
N GLU A 159 -6.55 -33.52 -18.19
CA GLU A 159 -5.19 -33.20 -17.72
C GLU A 159 -5.12 -32.98 -16.21
N MET A 160 -6.12 -32.32 -15.61
CA MET A 160 -6.17 -32.19 -14.15
C MET A 160 -6.32 -33.53 -13.43
N ARG A 161 -6.93 -34.54 -14.07
CA ARG A 161 -7.07 -35.90 -13.52
C ARG A 161 -5.85 -36.78 -13.76
N SER A 162 -5.15 -36.58 -14.87
CA SER A 162 -4.00 -37.39 -15.26
C SER A 162 -3.02 -36.52 -16.03
N PRO A 163 -2.16 -35.78 -15.30
CA PRO A 163 -1.20 -34.88 -15.91
C PRO A 163 -0.26 -35.68 -16.81
N THR A 164 -0.12 -35.28 -18.06
CA THR A 164 0.81 -35.89 -19.03
C THR A 164 2.26 -35.41 -18.85
N GLY A 165 2.55 -34.61 -17.81
CA GLY A 165 3.85 -33.99 -17.53
C GLY A 165 4.72 -34.77 -16.56
#